data_AF-A0A7W8QAG3-F1
#
_entry.id   AF-A0A7W8QAG3-F1
#
_cell.length_a   1.000
_cell.length_b   1.000
_cell.length_c   1.000
_cell.angle_alpha   90.00
_cell.angle_beta   90.00
_cell.angle_gamma   90.00
#
_symmetry.space_group_name_H-M   'P 1'
#
loop_
_entity.id
_entity.type
_entity.pdbx_description
1 polymer ?
#
loop_
_entity_poly.entity_id
_entity_poly.type
_entity_poly.pdbx_seq_one_letter_code
_entity_poly.pdbx_strand_id
1 'polypeptide(L)'
;MNALKQLTAFGCGLLFGVGLALSGMTRPEKVLGFLDVTGQWDGSLLFVLGGAVVTAMVAFHFILNRHAPLLGERIDLPKETSVDRKLIVGAVIFGIGWGAVGYCPGPAIALLAQPNVEAVYFLPSMIAGWGMYSLNSSKLKKSAHNQ
;
A
#
# COMPACT_ATOMS: atom_id res chain seq x y z
N MET A 1 14.65 -5.77 -20.89
CA MET A 1 13.94 -5.97 -19.60
C MET A 1 14.35 -7.34 -19.08
N ASN A 2 15.20 -7.42 -18.05
CA ASN A 2 15.94 -8.65 -17.74
C ASN A 2 15.02 -9.66 -17.04
N ALA A 3 14.93 -10.89 -17.56
CA ALA A 3 14.10 -11.97 -17.00
C ALA A 3 14.36 -12.22 -15.50
N LEU A 4 15.60 -12.02 -15.06
CA LEU A 4 15.98 -12.08 -13.64
C LEU A 4 15.18 -11.09 -12.77
N LYS A 5 14.95 -9.85 -13.24
CA LYS A 5 14.17 -8.84 -12.50
C LYS A 5 12.70 -9.25 -12.36
N GLN A 6 12.13 -9.85 -13.40
CA GLN A 6 10.75 -10.32 -13.38
C GLN A 6 10.58 -11.51 -12.43
N LEU A 7 11.54 -12.45 -12.45
CA LEU A 7 11.52 -13.60 -11.56
C LEU A 7 11.67 -13.19 -10.09
N THR A 8 12.57 -12.24 -9.79
CA THR A 8 12.68 -11.69 -8.43
C THR A 8 11.44 -10.92 -8.00
N ALA A 9 10.83 -10.13 -8.89
CA ALA A 9 9.60 -9.39 -8.57
C ALA A 9 8.43 -10.35 -8.30
N PHE A 10 8.31 -11.41 -9.09
CA PHE A 10 7.32 -12.47 -8.87
C PHE A 10 7.57 -13.19 -7.54
N GLY A 11 8.83 -13.56 -7.25
CA GLY A 11 9.20 -14.17 -5.97
C GLY A 11 8.87 -13.29 -4.76
N CYS A 12 9.19 -12.00 -4.81
CA CYS A 12 8.81 -11.04 -3.77
C CYS A 12 7.30 -10.91 -3.62
N GLY A 13 6.56 -10.84 -4.73
CA GLY A 13 5.10 -10.78 -4.71
C GLY A 13 4.47 -12.04 -4.10
N LEU A 14 5.00 -13.22 -4.43
CA LEU A 14 4.54 -14.49 -3.88
C LEU A 14 4.83 -14.60 -2.38
N LEU A 15 6.04 -14.23 -1.95
CA LEU A 15 6.39 -14.16 -0.52
C LEU A 15 5.49 -13.20 0.26
N PHE A 16 5.20 -12.03 -0.32
CA PHE A 16 4.29 -11.05 0.28
C PHE A 16 2.86 -11.59 0.38
N GLY A 17 2.34 -12.18 -0.70
CA GLY A 17 1.00 -12.79 -0.71
C GLY A 17 0.86 -13.94 0.30
N VAL A 18 1.86 -14.82 0.39
CA VAL A 18 1.90 -15.91 1.38
C VAL A 18 1.94 -15.33 2.80
N GLY A 19 2.75 -14.29 3.04
CA GLY A 19 2.79 -13.61 4.34
C GLY A 19 1.44 -12.97 4.73
N LEU A 20 0.74 -12.36 3.79
CA LEU A 20 -0.61 -11.82 4.01
C LEU A 20 -1.63 -12.92 4.32
N ALA A 21 -1.56 -14.06 3.63
CA ALA A 21 -2.43 -15.21 3.87
C ALA A 21 -2.18 -15.84 5.25
N LEU A 22 -0.91 -16.03 5.63
CA LEU A 22 -0.53 -16.61 6.92
C LEU A 22 -0.84 -15.69 8.11
N SER A 23 -0.69 -14.38 7.93
CA SER A 23 -1.00 -13.39 8.97
C SER A 23 -2.50 -13.15 9.18
N GLY A 24 -3.35 -13.63 8.26
CA GLY A 24 -4.80 -13.40 8.33
C GLY A 24 -5.22 -11.96 8.07
N MET A 25 -4.33 -11.10 7.55
CA MET A 25 -4.63 -9.71 7.16
C MET A 25 -5.63 -9.61 6.00
N THR A 26 -5.93 -10.72 5.34
CA THR A 26 -7.01 -10.81 4.34
C THR A 26 -8.40 -10.77 4.95
N ARG A 27 -8.53 -10.81 6.29
CA ARG A 27 -9.81 -10.79 6.99
C ARG A 27 -10.11 -9.38 7.53
N PRO A 28 -11.18 -8.70 7.07
CA PRO A 28 -11.52 -7.36 7.56
C PRO A 28 -11.86 -7.35 9.05
N GLU A 29 -12.36 -8.46 9.60
CA GLU A 29 -12.63 -8.58 11.05
C GLU A 29 -11.37 -8.33 11.91
N LYS A 30 -10.18 -8.68 11.42
CA LYS A 30 -8.91 -8.45 12.14
C LYS A 30 -8.51 -6.98 12.17
N VAL A 31 -8.86 -6.23 11.12
CA VAL A 31 -8.60 -4.79 11.05
C VAL A 31 -9.60 -4.04 11.93
N LEU A 32 -10.87 -4.42 11.87
CA LEU A 32 -11.92 -3.85 12.71
C LEU A 32 -11.68 -4.16 14.19
N GLY A 33 -11.29 -5.39 14.54
CA GLY A 33 -10.93 -5.78 15.91
C GLY A 33 -9.67 -5.10 16.46
N PHE A 34 -8.76 -4.64 15.60
CA PHE A 34 -7.65 -3.78 16.00
C PHE A 34 -8.11 -2.33 16.30
N LEU A 35 -9.05 -1.82 15.51
CA LEU A 35 -9.62 -0.48 15.66
C LEU A 35 -10.65 -0.38 16.80
N ASP A 36 -11.23 -1.50 17.22
CA ASP A 36 -12.14 -1.57 18.38
C ASP A 36 -11.36 -1.56 19.71
N VAL A 37 -10.85 -0.38 20.06
CA VAL A 37 -10.14 -0.12 21.34
C VAL A 37 -11.10 -0.16 22.54
N THR A 38 -12.41 -0.14 22.29
CA THR A 38 -13.47 -0.06 23.31
C THR A 38 -14.11 -1.42 23.67
N GLY A 39 -13.83 -2.47 22.91
CA GLY A 39 -14.41 -3.81 23.04
C GLY A 39 -13.38 -4.93 23.22
N GLN A 40 -13.40 -5.94 22.36
CA GLN A 40 -12.44 -7.05 22.36
C GLN A 40 -11.24 -6.73 21.46
N TRP A 41 -10.34 -5.89 21.97
CA TRP A 41 -9.17 -5.43 21.22
C TRP A 41 -8.23 -6.59 20.82
N ASP A 42 -8.03 -6.79 19.51
CA ASP A 42 -7.13 -7.80 18.95
C ASP A 42 -5.80 -7.18 18.52
N GLY A 43 -4.79 -7.28 19.39
CA GLY A 43 -3.43 -6.78 19.15
C GLY A 43 -2.61 -7.56 18.11
N SER A 44 -3.14 -8.63 17.51
CA SER A 44 -2.41 -9.46 16.53
C SER A 44 -1.95 -8.64 15.32
N LEU A 45 -2.77 -7.68 14.87
CA LEU A 45 -2.45 -6.81 13.74
C LEU A 45 -1.24 -5.91 14.04
N LEU A 46 -1.11 -5.43 15.28
CA LEU A 46 0.00 -4.57 15.70
C LEU A 46 1.33 -5.32 15.67
N PHE A 47 1.34 -6.61 16.03
CA PHE A 47 2.56 -7.42 15.99
C PHE A 47 3.01 -7.69 14.54
N VAL A 48 2.07 -7.99 13.65
CA VAL A 48 2.37 -8.22 12.22
C VAL A 48 2.81 -6.92 11.54
N LEU A 49 2.05 -5.83 11.72
CA LEU A 49 2.38 -4.53 11.14
C LEU A 49 3.68 -3.97 11.75
N GLY A 50 3.83 -4.05 13.07
CA GLY A 50 5.03 -3.61 13.78
C GLY A 50 6.27 -4.39 13.34
N GLY A 51 6.18 -5.72 13.23
CA GLY A 51 7.26 -6.55 12.70
C GLY A 51 7.62 -6.20 11.26
N ALA A 52 6.62 -5.98 10.41
CA ALA A 52 6.83 -5.56 9.02
C ALA A 52 7.51 -4.17 8.94
N VAL A 53 7.07 -3.20 9.74
CA VAL A 53 7.63 -1.85 9.81
C VAL A 53 9.08 -1.88 10.32
N VAL A 54 9.37 -2.61 11.39
CA VAL A 54 10.72 -2.74 11.93
C VAL A 54 11.65 -3.41 10.90
N THR A 55 11.20 -4.50 10.28
CA THR A 55 11.97 -5.19 9.24
C THR A 55 12.24 -4.27 8.05
N ALA A 56 11.22 -3.51 7.61
CA ALA A 56 11.37 -2.53 6.55
C ALA A 56 12.33 -1.41 6.96
N MET A 57 12.22 -0.85 8.17
CA MET A 57 13.13 0.20 8.65
C MET A 57 14.58 -0.27 8.66
N VAL A 58 14.85 -1.48 9.17
CA VAL A 58 16.20 -2.06 9.16
C VAL A 58 16.69 -2.26 7.73
N ALA A 59 15.86 -2.85 6.85
CA ALA A 59 16.22 -3.04 5.45
C ALA A 59 16.50 -1.71 4.73
N PHE A 60 15.62 -0.71 4.89
CA PHE A 60 15.79 0.62 4.31
C PHE A 60 17.03 1.33 4.86
N HIS A 61 17.34 1.20 6.15
CA HIS A 61 18.57 1.76 6.71
C HIS A 61 19.82 1.24 6.00
N PHE A 62 19.89 -0.08 5.73
CA PHE A 62 21.00 -0.67 4.98
C PHE A 62 20.97 -0.32 3.49
N ILE A 63 19.79 -0.25 2.87
CA ILE A 63 19.62 0.03 1.44
C ILE A 63 19.95 1.50 1.13
N LEU A 64 19.54 2.44 2.00
CA LEU A 64 19.81 3.87 1.83
C LEU A 64 21.30 4.21 1.99
N ASN A 65 22.06 3.36 2.68
CA ASN A 65 23.53 3.46 2.76
C ASN A 65 24.25 2.85 1.53
N ARG A 66 23.53 2.25 0.57
CA ARG A 66 24.11 1.72 -0.68
C ARG A 66 24.03 2.76 -1.79
N HIS A 67 25.10 2.85 -2.58
CA HIS A 67 25.17 3.75 -3.74
C HIS A 67 24.28 3.30 -4.92
N ALA A 68 23.99 2.00 -5.03
CA ALA A 68 23.16 1.43 -6.10
C ALA A 68 22.36 0.20 -5.62
N PRO A 69 21.15 -0.03 -6.17
CA PRO A 69 20.37 -1.23 -5.88
C PRO A 69 20.95 -2.46 -6.59
N LEU A 70 20.78 -3.65 -6.00
CA LEU A 70 21.36 -4.90 -6.52
C LEU A 70 20.88 -5.28 -7.94
N LEU A 71 19.66 -4.86 -8.32
CA LEU A 71 19.05 -5.16 -9.63
C LEU A 71 18.69 -3.89 -10.42
N GLY A 72 19.25 -2.72 -10.08
CA GLY A 72 18.95 -1.46 -10.76
C GLY A 72 20.14 -0.51 -10.81
N GLU A 73 20.01 0.57 -11.58
CA GLU A 73 21.12 1.49 -11.81
C GLU A 73 21.17 2.62 -10.77
N ARG A 74 20.01 3.02 -10.21
CA ARG A 74 19.89 4.09 -9.22
C ARG A 74 18.75 3.79 -8.24
N ILE A 75 18.90 4.24 -7.00
CA ILE A 75 17.79 4.29 -6.03
C ILE A 75 17.05 5.60 -6.27
N ASP A 76 15.87 5.54 -6.88
CA ASP A 76 15.02 6.71 -7.10
C ASP A 76 14.23 7.00 -5.82
N LEU A 77 14.76 7.91 -5.00
CA LEU A 77 14.00 8.45 -3.87
C LEU A 77 13.05 9.56 -4.35
N PRO A 78 11.86 9.69 -3.75
CA PRO A 78 10.98 10.83 -3.99
C PRO A 78 11.72 12.14 -3.69
N LYS A 79 11.84 13.03 -4.69
CA LYS A 79 12.48 14.34 -4.53
C LYS A 79 11.54 15.38 -3.89
N GLU A 80 10.24 15.15 -4.02
CA GLU A 80 9.19 16.00 -3.45
C GLU A 80 8.79 15.48 -2.08
N THR A 81 9.20 16.19 -1.03
CA THR A 81 8.84 15.92 0.38
C THR A 81 7.89 16.96 0.95
N SER A 82 7.42 17.91 0.14
CA SER A 82 6.48 18.94 0.58
C SER A 82 5.14 18.31 0.93
N VAL A 83 4.76 18.37 2.20
CA VAL A 83 3.41 18.01 2.64
C VAL A 83 2.48 19.14 2.21
N ASP A 84 1.74 18.94 1.12
CA ASP A 84 0.78 19.92 0.62
C ASP A 84 -0.62 19.69 1.19
N ARG A 85 -1.46 20.72 1.15
CA ARG A 85 -2.83 20.65 1.68
C ARG A 85 -3.67 19.59 0.95
N LYS A 86 -3.37 19.31 -0.32
CA LYS A 86 -4.05 18.26 -1.10
C LYS A 86 -3.69 16.87 -0.59
N LEU A 87 -2.42 16.61 -0.25
CA LEU A 87 -2.00 15.35 0.35
C LEU A 87 -2.65 15.12 1.71
N ILE A 88 -2.71 16.14 2.57
CA ILE A 88 -3.35 16.02 3.89
C ILE A 88 -4.84 15.68 3.72
N VAL A 89 -5.58 16.45 2.91
CA VAL A 89 -7.01 16.23 2.69
C VAL A 89 -7.25 14.84 2.07
N GLY A 90 -6.44 14.45 1.09
CA GLY A 90 -6.50 13.12 0.48
C GLY A 90 -6.22 12.00 1.48
N ALA A 91 -5.21 12.14 2.32
CA ALA A 91 -4.85 11.16 3.35
C ALA A 91 -5.96 10.99 4.40
N VAL A 92 -6.62 12.08 4.80
CA VAL A 92 -7.77 12.02 5.73
C VAL A 92 -8.95 11.29 5.09
N ILE A 93 -9.34 11.65 3.86
CA ILE A 93 -10.47 11.00 3.16
C ILE A 93 -10.17 9.52 2.93
N PHE A 94 -8.95 9.20 2.49
CA PHE A 94 -8.50 7.83 2.27
C PHE A 94 -8.48 7.03 3.58
N GLY A 95 -7.97 7.62 4.67
CA GLY A 95 -7.95 7.01 5.99
C GLY A 95 -9.34 6.74 6.56
N ILE A 96 -10.29 7.67 6.38
CA ILE A 96 -11.70 7.48 6.79
C ILE A 96 -12.32 6.32 6.00
N GLY A 97 -12.11 6.27 4.68
CA GLY A 97 -12.60 5.17 3.84
C GLY A 97 -12.00 3.83 4.24
N TRP A 98 -10.69 3.79 4.49
CA TRP A 98 -10.01 2.57 4.95
C TRP A 98 -10.52 2.10 6.32
N GLY A 99 -10.62 3.00 7.30
CA GLY A 99 -11.07 2.68 8.65
C GLY A 99 -12.52 2.23 8.71
N ALA A 100 -13.39 2.81 7.87
CA ALA A 100 -14.81 2.44 7.81
C ALA A 100 -15.03 1.06 7.17
N VAL A 101 -14.24 0.70 6.16
CA VAL A 101 -14.41 -0.54 5.38
C VAL A 101 -13.49 -1.66 5.92
N GLY A 102 -12.45 -1.34 6.68
CA GLY A 102 -11.52 -2.33 7.24
C GLY A 102 -10.56 -2.95 6.22
N TYR A 103 -10.47 -2.43 4.98
CA TYR A 103 -9.69 -3.02 3.89
C TYR A 103 -8.46 -2.22 3.49
N CYS A 104 -7.28 -2.76 3.77
CA CYS A 104 -6.04 -2.17 3.29
C CYS A 104 -5.87 -2.44 1.77
N PRO A 105 -5.37 -1.49 0.97
CA PRO A 105 -5.20 -1.67 -0.48
C PRO A 105 -4.30 -2.86 -0.85
N GLY A 106 -3.33 -3.22 -0.01
CA GLY A 106 -2.47 -4.40 -0.23
C GLY A 106 -3.25 -5.72 -0.15
N PRO A 107 -3.90 -6.02 1.00
CA PRO A 107 -4.80 -7.16 1.12
C PRO A 107 -5.96 -7.15 0.11
N ALA A 108 -6.49 -5.99 -0.28
CA ALA A 108 -7.57 -5.91 -1.27
C ALA A 108 -7.18 -6.52 -2.62
N ILE A 109 -5.92 -6.32 -3.06
CA ILE A 109 -5.39 -6.94 -4.28
C ILE A 109 -5.17 -8.44 -4.07
N ALA A 110 -4.66 -8.86 -2.91
CA ALA A 110 -4.46 -10.29 -2.60
C ALA A 110 -5.79 -11.05 -2.50
N LEU A 111 -6.85 -10.39 -2.04
CA LEU A 111 -8.19 -10.93 -1.90
C LEU A 111 -8.90 -11.19 -3.23
N LEU A 112 -8.44 -10.63 -4.35
CA LEU A 112 -8.93 -11.03 -5.68
C LEU A 112 -8.71 -12.52 -5.97
N ALA A 113 -7.73 -13.14 -5.32
CA ALA A 113 -7.48 -14.58 -5.43
C ALA A 113 -8.48 -15.44 -4.64
N GLN A 114 -9.35 -14.82 -3.83
CA GLN A 114 -10.39 -15.49 -3.05
C GLN A 114 -11.78 -14.96 -3.43
N PRO A 115 -12.85 -15.78 -3.36
CA PRO A 115 -14.21 -15.30 -3.60
C PRO A 115 -14.65 -14.40 -2.43
N ASN A 116 -14.39 -13.11 -2.54
CA ASN A 116 -14.86 -12.11 -1.57
C ASN A 116 -15.68 -11.02 -2.27
N VAL A 117 -16.95 -10.92 -1.90
CA VAL A 117 -17.92 -9.99 -2.49
C VAL A 117 -17.52 -8.53 -2.18
N GLU A 118 -16.93 -8.25 -1.03
CA GLU A 118 -16.54 -6.89 -0.63
C GLU A 118 -15.34 -6.37 -1.45
N ALA A 119 -14.41 -7.26 -1.81
CA ALA A 119 -13.29 -6.93 -2.70
C ALA A 119 -13.78 -6.53 -4.11
N VAL A 120 -14.88 -7.14 -4.58
CA VAL A 120 -15.49 -6.83 -5.88
C VAL A 120 -16.11 -5.43 -5.90
N TYR A 121 -16.56 -4.88 -4.77
CA TYR A 121 -17.05 -3.50 -4.70
C TYR A 121 -15.95 -2.49 -4.41
N PHE A 122 -15.05 -2.82 -3.48
CA PHE A 122 -14.00 -1.90 -3.06
C PHE A 122 -13.00 -1.60 -4.17
N LEU A 123 -12.56 -2.62 -4.91
CA LEU A 123 -11.48 -2.47 -5.88
C LEU A 123 -11.88 -1.61 -7.09
N PRO A 124 -13.06 -1.79 -7.72
CA PRO A 124 -13.51 -0.89 -8.79
C PRO A 124 -13.71 0.53 -8.31
N SER A 125 -14.22 0.75 -7.09
CA SER A 125 -14.36 2.09 -6.52
C SER A 125 -13.00 2.76 -6.30
N MET A 126 -12.00 2.02 -5.81
CA MET A 126 -10.63 2.50 -5.67
C MET A 126 -10.01 2.87 -7.03
N ILE A 127 -10.15 1.99 -8.03
CA ILE A 127 -9.65 2.22 -9.39
C ILE A 127 -10.35 3.42 -10.03
N ALA A 128 -11.67 3.56 -9.86
CA ALA A 128 -12.43 4.69 -10.38
C ALA A 128 -11.99 6.01 -9.73
N GLY A 129 -11.80 6.04 -8.41
CA GLY A 129 -11.29 7.21 -7.70
C GLY A 129 -9.89 7.61 -8.16
N TRP A 130 -8.99 6.63 -8.30
CA TRP A 130 -7.63 6.87 -8.80
C TRP A 130 -7.63 7.35 -10.26
N GLY A 131 -8.45 6.74 -11.12
CA GLY A 131 -8.60 7.12 -12.52
C GLY A 131 -9.14 8.54 -12.66
N MET A 132 -10.15 8.92 -11.88
CA MET A 132 -10.71 10.27 -11.88
C MET A 132 -9.69 11.31 -11.41
N TYR A 133 -8.91 11.00 -10.36
CA TYR A 133 -7.83 11.87 -9.91
C TYR A 133 -6.69 11.98 -10.94
N SER A 134 -6.32 10.88 -11.59
CA SER A 134 -5.31 10.82 -12.66
C SER A 134 -5.69 11.72 -13.86
N LEU A 135 -6.95 11.67 -14.29
CA LEU A 135 -7.45 12.53 -15.36
C LEU A 135 -7.41 14.02 -14.97
N ASN A 136 -7.75 14.34 -13.72
CA ASN A 136 -7.73 15.72 -13.25
C ASN A 136 -6.30 16.26 -13.02
N SER A 137 -5.41 15.42 -12.50
CA SER A 137 -4.00 15.77 -12.25
C SER A 137 -3.16 15.85 -13.53
N SER A 138 -3.46 15.04 -14.56
CA SER A 138 -2.83 15.15 -15.88
C SER A 138 -3.13 16.51 -16.55
N LYS A 139 -4.35 17.06 -16.37
CA LYS A 139 -4.69 18.42 -16.80
C LYS A 139 -3.90 19.49 -16.03
N LEU A 140 -3.72 19.33 -14.72
CA LEU A 140 -2.94 20.27 -13.89
C LEU A 140 -1.45 20.27 -14.25
N LYS A 141 -0.85 19.09 -14.49
CA LYS A 141 0.55 18.96 -14.87
C LYS A 141 0.83 19.50 -16.28
N LYS A 142 -0.13 19.36 -17.19
CA LYS A 142 -0.04 19.90 -18.56
C LYS A 142 -0.16 21.43 -18.62
N SER A 143 -0.87 22.04 -17.66
CA SER A 143 -0.96 23.51 -17.55
C SER A 143 0.29 24.14 -16.92
N ALA A 144 1.03 23.41 -16.08
CA ALA A 144 2.26 23.90 -15.43
C ALA A 144 3.53 23.76 -16.30
N HIS A 145 3.47 22.97 -17.38
CA HIS A 145 4.59 22.80 -18.33
C HIS A 145 4.46 23.72 -19.57
N ASN A 146 3.35 24.45 -19.72
CA ASN A 146 3.12 25.36 -20.85
C ASN A 146 3.32 26.84 -20.46
N GLN A 147 4.12 27.09 -19.44
CA GLN A 147 4.50 28.41 -18.96
C GLN A 147 6.02 28.48 -18.81
#